data_AF-A0AAJ2TW00-F1
#
_entry.id   AF-A0AAJ2TW00-F1
#
_cell.length_a   1.000
_cell.length_b   1.000
_cell.length_c   1.000
_cell.angle_alpha   90.00
_cell.angle_beta   90.00
_cell.angle_gamma   90.00
#
_symmetry.space_group_name_H-M   'P 1'
#
loop_
_entity.id
_entity.type
_entity.pdbx_description
1 polymer ?
#
loop_
_entity_poly.entity_id
_entity_poly.type
_entity_poly.pdbx_seq_one_letter_code
_entity_poly.pdbx_strand_id
1 'polypeptide(L)' 'MVADRLGTTPKTVYGWLRDGLIPGYRVGTTWFILREELKETLRRSANVPRGTGPEIVLRTEPPEGE' A
#
# COMPACT_ATOMS: atom_id res chain seq x y z
N MET A 1 4.63 -10.08 -12.74
CA MET A 1 4.62 -10.46 -11.30
C MET A 1 3.56 -9.63 -10.54
N VAL A 2 3.40 -9.79 -9.22
CA VAL A 2 2.43 -8.99 -8.44
C VAL A 2 2.75 -7.49 -8.49
N ALA A 3 4.04 -7.15 -8.44
CA ALA A 3 4.54 -5.77 -8.55
C ALA A 3 4.05 -5.06 -9.84
N ASP A 4 4.15 -5.73 -11.00
CA ASP A 4 3.66 -5.19 -12.28
C ASP A 4 2.15 -4.92 -12.26
N ARG A 5 1.36 -5.80 -11.61
CA ARG A 5 -0.10 -5.64 -11.53
C ARG A 5 -0.52 -4.50 -10.61
N LEU A 6 0.35 -4.12 -9.68
CA LEU A 6 0.13 -3.02 -8.73
C LEU A 6 0.82 -1.73 -9.19
N GLY A 7 1.50 -1.73 -10.34
CA GLY A 7 2.24 -0.57 -10.83
C GLY A 7 3.37 -0.12 -9.90
N THR A 8 3.97 -1.06 -9.16
CA THR A 8 4.96 -0.75 -8.11
C THR A 8 6.23 -1.62 -8.27
N THR A 9 7.22 -1.39 -7.41
CA THR A 9 8.44 -2.20 -7.39
C THR A 9 8.30 -3.43 -6.49
N PRO A 10 9.01 -4.54 -6.76
CA PRO A 10 9.03 -5.70 -5.87
C PRO A 10 9.46 -5.35 -4.44
N LYS A 11 10.40 -4.41 -4.28
CA LYS A 11 10.85 -3.92 -2.97
C LYS A 11 9.70 -3.29 -2.18
N THR A 12 8.88 -2.48 -2.85
CA THR A 12 7.69 -1.88 -2.24
C THR A 12 6.68 -2.95 -1.80
N VAL A 13 6.44 -3.96 -2.64
CA VAL A 13 5.57 -5.10 -2.27
C VAL A 13 6.10 -5.84 -1.04
N TYR A 14 7.40 -6.10 -0.96
CA TYR A 14 8.02 -6.70 0.23
C TYR A 14 7.87 -5.83 1.49
N GLY A 15 7.97 -4.51 1.35
CA GLY A 15 7.69 -3.56 2.43
C GLY A 15 6.25 -3.72 2.92
N TRP A 16 5.27 -3.67 2.02
CA TRP A 16 3.86 -3.84 2.37
C TRP A 16 3.52 -5.19 3.01
N LEU A 17 4.17 -6.26 2.56
CA LEU A 17 4.03 -7.59 3.17
C LEU A 17 4.61 -7.61 4.60
N ARG A 18 5.77 -6.98 4.80
CA ARG A 18 6.40 -6.88 6.11
C ARG A 18 5.59 -6.03 7.08
N ASP A 19 5.04 -4.94 6.59
CA ASP A 19 4.28 -3.96 7.38
C ASP A 19 2.80 -4.36 7.55
N GLY A 20 2.37 -5.45 6.91
CA GLY A 20 1.00 -5.97 7.00
C GLY A 20 -0.05 -5.16 6.24
N LEU A 21 0.37 -4.27 5.32
CA LEU A 21 -0.56 -3.48 4.49
C LEU A 21 -1.31 -4.34 3.47
N ILE A 22 -0.71 -5.43 3.01
CA ILE A 22 -1.35 -6.41 2.14
C ILE A 22 -1.20 -7.81 2.73
N PRO A 23 -2.21 -8.68 2.58
CA PRO A 23 -2.12 -10.05 3.07
C PRO A 23 -1.06 -10.83 2.29
N GLY A 24 -0.22 -11.55 3.03
CA GLY A 24 0.70 -12.51 2.45
C GLY A 24 1.21 -13.52 3.44
N TYR A 25 1.54 -14.69 2.91
CA TYR A 25 1.94 -15.88 3.66
C TYR A 25 3.40 -16.19 3.38
N ARG A 26 4.18 -16.32 4.43
CA ARG A 26 5.58 -16.73 4.30
C ARG A 26 5.69 -18.24 4.44
N VAL A 27 6.16 -18.90 3.38
CA VAL A 27 6.50 -20.34 3.40
C VAL A 27 8.00 -20.45 3.18
N GLY A 28 8.72 -20.80 4.25
CA GLY A 28 10.19 -20.77 4.27
C GLY A 28 10.73 -19.34 4.07
N THR A 29 11.41 -19.11 2.95
CA THR A 29 11.97 -17.81 2.56
C THR A 29 11.12 -17.05 1.54
N THR A 30 10.05 -17.67 1.03
CA THR A 30 9.25 -17.10 -0.06
C THR A 30 7.93 -16.54 0.48
N TRP A 31 7.55 -15.38 -0.06
CA TRP A 31 6.26 -14.76 0.22
C TRP A 31 5.24 -15.10 -0.86
N PHE A 32 4.08 -15.57 -0.43
CA PHE A 32 2.95 -15.90 -1.27
C PHE A 32 1.82 -14.91 -1.03
N ILE A 33 1.23 -14.42 -2.10
CA ILE A 33 0.08 -13.52 -2.05
C ILE A 33 -1.10 -14.25 -2.69
N LEU A 34 -2.16 -14.46 -1.91
CA LEU A 34 -3.39 -15.04 -2.44
C LEU A 34 -4.14 -13.97 -3.23
N ARG A 35 -4.50 -14.33 -4.46
CA ARG A 35 -5.06 -13.38 -5.43
C ARG A 35 -6.42 -12.84 -4.98
N GLU A 36 -7.26 -13.67 -4.38
CA GLU A 36 -8.58 -13.27 -3.91
C GLU A 36 -8.51 -12.37 -2.67
N GLU A 37 -7.67 -12.69 -1.69
CA GLU A 37 -7.49 -11.84 -0.51
C GLU A 37 -6.86 -10.49 -0.85
N LEU A 38 -5.92 -10.46 -1.80
CA LEU A 38 -5.37 -9.20 -2.29
C LEU A 38 -6.47 -8.36 -2.96
N LYS A 39 -7.30 -8.95 -3.82
CA LYS A 39 -8.44 -8.24 -4.44
C LYS A 39 -9.41 -7.73 -3.38
N GLU A 40 -9.72 -8.54 -2.37
CA GLU A 40 -10.62 -8.15 -1.31
C GLU A 40 -10.05 -7.02 -0.46
N THR A 41 -8.78 -7.08 -0.10
CA THR A 41 -8.07 -6.01 0.63
C THR A 41 -8.02 -4.72 -0.19
N LEU A 42 -7.78 -4.82 -1.50
CA LEU A 42 -7.85 -3.67 -2.41
C LEU A 42 -9.27 -3.12 -2.51
N ARG A 43 -10.30 -3.95 -2.57
CA ARG A 43 -11.71 -3.51 -2.56
C ARG A 43 -12.10 -2.83 -1.25
N ARG A 44 -11.64 -3.36 -0.11
CA ARG A 44 -11.88 -2.80 1.23
C ARG A 44 -11.12 -1.48 1.44
N SER A 45 -9.91 -1.37 0.91
CA SER A 45 -9.06 -0.17 1.01
C SER A 45 -9.27 0.84 -0.12
N ALA A 46 -10.00 0.47 -1.19
CA ALA A 46 -10.31 1.33 -2.31
C ALA A 46 -11.14 2.51 -1.83
N ASN A 47 -10.45 3.64 -1.61
CA ASN A 47 -10.95 5.00 -1.47
C ASN A 47 -12.45 5.08 -1.14
N VAL A 48 -12.83 4.62 0.05
CA VAL A 48 -14.00 5.21 0.70
C VAL A 48 -13.68 6.71 0.82
N PRO A 49 -14.59 7.62 0.42
CA PRO A 49 -14.42 9.04 0.71
C PRO A 49 -14.16 9.13 2.21
N ARG A 50 -12.92 9.47 2.59
CA ARG A 50 -12.55 9.59 3.99
C ARG A 50 -13.24 10.84 4.52
N GLY A 51 -14.49 10.70 4.96
CA GLY A 51 -15.15 11.69 5.79
C GLY A 51 -14.56 11.77 7.20
N THR A 52 -13.65 10.86 7.58
CA THR A 52 -13.00 10.85 8.89
C THR A 52 -11.69 10.05 8.87
N GLY A 53 -10.63 10.60 8.28
CA GLY A 53 -9.27 10.09 8.44
C GLY A 53 -8.33 11.27 8.74
N PRO A 54 -7.23 11.07 9.50
CA PRO A 54 -6.39 12.17 9.93
C PRO A 54 -5.86 12.92 8.71
N GLU A 55 -6.14 14.21 8.68
CA GLU A 55 -5.71 15.15 7.67
C GLU A 55 -4.18 15.14 7.62
N ILE A 56 -3.61 14.49 6.61
CA ILE A 56 -2.19 14.66 6.30
C ILE A 56 -2.10 16.03 5.65
N VAL A 57 -1.90 17.05 6.49
CA VAL A 57 -1.56 18.39 6.05
C VAL A 57 -0.19 18.29 5.39
N LEU A 58 -0.18 18.09 4.07
CA LEU A 58 1.01 18.34 3.26
C LEU A 58 1.22 19.86 3.30
N ARG A 59 2.00 20.34 4.27
CA ARG A 59 2.50 21.71 4.24
C ARG A 59 3.38 21.86 3.00
N THR A 60 2.81 22.45 1.97
CA THR A 60 3.57 23.07 0.88
C THR A 60 3.49 24.57 1.07
N GLU A 61 4.28 25.09 2.00
CA GLU A 61 4.60 26.52 2.02
C GLU A 61 5.91 26.67 1.24
N PRO A 62 5.93 27.34 0.07
CA PRO A 62 7.18 27.76 -0.54
C PRO A 62 7.79 28.87 0.33
N PRO A 63 9.12 28.90 0.55
CA PRO A 63 9.73 30.01 1.25
C PRO A 63 9.75 31.22 0.30
N GLU A 64 8.82 32.15 0.48
CA GLU A 64 8.96 33.50 -0.08
C GLU A 64 10.00 34.24 0.77
N GLY A 65 11.22 34.28 0.23
CA GLY A 65 12.29 35.15 0.69
C GLY A 65 12.16 36.52 0.04
N GLU A 66 12.42 37.52 0.89
CA GLU A 66 12.48 38.98 0.72
C GLU A 66 13.23 39.52 -0.51
#